data_AF-A0A7S0WVZ7-F1
#
_entry.id   AF-A0A7S0WVZ7-F1
#
_cell.length_a   1.000
_cell.length_b   1.000
_cell.length_c   1.000
_cell.angle_alpha   90.00
_cell.angle_beta   90.00
_cell.angle_gamma   90.00
#
_symmetry.space_group_name_H-M   'P 1'
#
loop_
_entity.id
_entity.type
_entity.pdbx_description
1 polymer ?
#
loop_
_entity_poly.entity_id
_entity_poly.type
_entity_poly.pdbx_seq_one_letter_code
_entity_poly.pdbx_strand_id
1 'polypeptide(L)'
;LVPADHEAGPGEVLSRDYCLVPADLRDPPGLGAALARAGFDPSLPTLFLAECVLVYLPPEASQALVQWCAATCKDAVGFVLYEQIRPDDAFGRQMLINLESRDISIPGIHGTPSLDAQRNRFLSAGWSRADAMDMFSIHNRCLDPTEVRRSSGLEIFDEFEEWQLIQEHYCVAYGVHNDEKGIFKDFQFKVQGGAAGGGG
;
A
#
# COMPACT_ATOMS: atom_id res chain seq x y z
N LEU A 1 3.41 25.27 0.28
CA LEU A 1 3.14 26.26 -0.79
C LEU A 1 4.32 26.22 -1.74
N VAL A 2 4.12 25.79 -3.00
CA VAL A 2 5.18 25.81 -4.03
C VAL A 2 5.63 27.27 -4.19
N PRO A 3 6.93 27.59 -4.09
CA PRO A 3 7.41 28.96 -4.32
C PRO A 3 6.98 29.43 -5.70
N ALA A 4 6.48 30.66 -5.81
CA ALA A 4 5.92 31.22 -7.05
C ALA A 4 6.95 31.37 -8.20
N ASP A 5 8.21 31.00 -7.96
CA ASP A 5 9.37 31.35 -8.79
C ASP A 5 10.16 30.11 -9.24
N HIS A 6 9.70 28.89 -8.94
CA HIS A 6 10.38 27.66 -9.34
C HIS A 6 9.86 27.16 -10.70
N GLU A 7 10.68 27.28 -11.75
CA GLU A 7 10.40 26.64 -13.03
C GLU A 7 10.48 25.12 -12.89
N ALA A 8 9.44 24.42 -13.36
CA ALA A 8 9.41 22.96 -13.34
C ALA A 8 10.51 22.38 -14.24
N GLY A 9 11.26 21.40 -13.71
CA GLY A 9 12.27 20.67 -14.47
C GLY A 9 11.66 19.64 -15.44
N PRO A 10 12.49 18.96 -16.25
CA PRO A 10 12.02 17.89 -17.13
C PRO A 10 11.30 16.79 -16.34
N GLY A 11 10.07 16.47 -16.74
CA GLY A 11 9.25 15.45 -16.08
C GLY A 11 8.53 15.92 -14.80
N GLU A 12 8.59 17.21 -14.48
CA GLU A 12 7.87 17.79 -13.34
C GLU A 12 6.59 18.50 -13.79
N VAL A 13 5.55 18.42 -12.95
CA VAL A 13 4.36 19.28 -13.01
C VAL A 13 4.18 19.86 -11.63
N LEU A 14 4.23 21.19 -11.48
CA LEU A 14 4.08 21.85 -10.19
C LEU A 14 2.85 22.74 -10.21
N SER A 15 1.93 22.50 -9.28
CA SER A 15 0.77 23.35 -9.06
C SER A 15 0.48 23.46 -7.56
N ARG A 16 -0.49 24.29 -7.19
CA ARG A 16 -0.87 24.49 -5.79
C ARG A 16 -1.36 23.20 -5.12
N ASP A 17 -2.19 22.43 -5.83
CA ASP A 17 -2.94 21.32 -5.26
C ASP A 17 -2.50 19.95 -5.81
N TYR A 18 -1.63 19.94 -6.82
CA TYR A 18 -1.08 18.73 -7.43
C TYR A 18 0.36 18.95 -7.89
N CYS A 19 1.24 18.01 -7.54
CA CYS A 19 2.60 17.96 -8.03
C CYS A 19 2.93 16.57 -8.59
N LEU A 20 3.64 16.54 -9.72
CA LEU A 20 4.31 15.37 -10.26
C LEU A 20 5.82 15.61 -10.15
N VAL A 21 6.53 14.70 -9.50
CA VAL A 21 7.99 14.80 -9.30
C VAL A 21 8.70 13.52 -9.74
N PRO A 22 9.81 13.61 -10.49
CA PRO A 22 10.66 12.48 -10.75
C PRO A 22 11.51 12.19 -9.50
N ALA A 23 11.41 10.98 -8.99
CA ALA A 23 12.23 10.50 -7.89
C ALA A 23 12.47 8.99 -8.00
N ASP A 24 13.65 8.56 -7.60
CA ASP A 24 13.94 7.14 -7.40
C ASP A 24 13.54 6.75 -5.97
N LEU A 25 12.55 5.86 -5.84
CA LEU A 25 12.05 5.41 -4.55
C LEU A 25 13.09 4.61 -3.74
N ARG A 26 14.18 4.15 -4.37
CA ARG A 26 15.31 3.50 -3.71
C ARG A 26 16.25 4.47 -3.00
N ASP A 27 16.07 5.77 -3.23
CA ASP A 27 16.84 6.85 -2.60
C ASP A 27 15.92 7.77 -1.77
N PRO A 28 15.56 7.37 -0.53
CA PRO A 28 14.69 8.19 0.32
C PRO A 28 15.21 9.62 0.57
N PRO A 29 16.52 9.88 0.74
CA PRO A 29 17.06 11.24 0.74
C PRO A 29 16.73 12.05 -0.53
N GLY A 30 16.93 11.46 -1.71
CA GLY A 30 16.59 12.09 -2.99
C GLY A 30 15.09 12.35 -3.15
N LEU A 31 14.25 11.37 -2.76
CA LEU A 31 12.80 11.53 -2.70
C LEU A 31 12.39 12.69 -1.79
N GLY A 32 12.96 12.77 -0.58
CA GLY A 32 12.68 13.85 0.36
C GLY A 32 13.06 15.23 -0.21
N ALA A 33 14.19 15.33 -0.90
CA ALA A 33 14.59 16.56 -1.58
C ALA A 33 13.62 16.93 -2.72
N ALA A 34 13.14 15.97 -3.51
CA ALA A 34 12.17 16.20 -4.57
C ALA A 34 10.81 16.66 -4.03
N LEU A 35 10.32 15.99 -2.99
CA LEU A 35 9.06 16.37 -2.32
C LEU A 35 9.15 17.76 -1.68
N ALA A 36 10.27 18.08 -1.01
CA ALA A 36 10.47 19.41 -0.43
C ALA A 36 10.47 20.52 -1.48
N ARG A 37 11.09 20.31 -2.65
CA ARG A 37 11.02 21.26 -3.78
C ARG A 37 9.58 21.44 -4.29
N ALA A 38 8.79 20.36 -4.31
CA ALA A 38 7.37 20.41 -4.63
C ALA A 38 6.49 20.96 -3.50
N GLY A 39 7.08 21.45 -2.41
CA GLY A 39 6.34 22.08 -1.32
C GLY A 39 5.64 21.12 -0.38
N PHE A 40 6.06 19.85 -0.33
CA PHE A 40 5.62 18.88 0.69
C PHE A 40 5.97 19.39 2.09
N ASP A 41 4.96 19.46 2.95
CA ASP A 41 5.11 19.90 4.34
C ASP A 41 4.94 18.70 5.29
N PRO A 42 6.01 18.19 5.90
CA PRO A 42 5.95 17.02 6.79
C PRO A 42 5.26 17.30 8.12
N SER A 43 4.88 18.55 8.42
CA SER A 43 4.09 18.90 9.60
C SER A 43 2.58 18.72 9.40
N LEU A 44 2.13 18.37 8.19
CA LEU A 44 0.73 18.11 7.89
C LEU A 44 0.40 16.61 7.94
N PRO A 45 -0.85 16.26 8.26
CA PRO A 45 -1.32 14.88 8.14
C PRO A 45 -1.13 14.36 6.72
N THR A 46 -0.51 13.19 6.57
CA THR A 46 -0.08 12.68 5.26
C THR A 46 -0.53 11.24 5.06
N LEU A 47 -1.01 10.91 3.86
CA LEU A 47 -1.30 9.55 3.43
C LEU A 47 -0.41 9.18 2.25
N PHE A 48 0.41 8.15 2.42
CA PHE A 48 1.17 7.53 1.34
C PHE A 48 0.38 6.38 0.71
N LEU A 49 0.44 6.26 -0.61
CA LEU A 49 -0.21 5.19 -1.37
C LEU A 49 0.85 4.49 -2.25
N ALA A 50 0.96 3.17 -2.14
CA ALA A 50 1.82 2.34 -2.99
C ALA A 50 1.01 1.18 -3.58
N GLU A 51 0.45 1.39 -4.77
CA GLU A 51 -0.37 0.40 -5.47
C GLU A 51 0.47 -0.34 -6.51
N CYS A 52 0.82 -1.59 -6.21
CA CYS A 52 1.76 -2.41 -6.98
C CYS A 52 3.09 -1.66 -7.23
N VAL A 53 3.77 -1.25 -6.16
CA VAL A 53 5.04 -0.51 -6.26
C VAL A 53 6.15 -1.19 -5.47
N LEU A 54 5.97 -1.43 -4.17
CA LEU A 54 7.08 -1.83 -3.29
C LEU A 54 7.63 -3.22 -3.63
N VAL A 55 6.78 -4.13 -4.11
CA VAL A 55 7.15 -5.47 -4.59
C VAL A 55 8.21 -5.46 -5.71
N TYR A 56 8.33 -4.37 -6.48
CA TYR A 56 9.33 -4.23 -7.55
C TYR A 56 10.69 -3.75 -7.04
N LEU A 57 10.75 -3.28 -5.79
CA LEU A 57 11.99 -2.82 -5.17
C LEU A 57 12.71 -3.99 -4.47
N PRO A 58 14.04 -3.93 -4.36
CA PRO A 58 14.76 -4.80 -3.42
C PRO A 58 14.16 -4.68 -2.00
N PRO A 59 14.04 -5.79 -1.25
CA PRO A 59 13.43 -5.78 0.09
C PRO A 59 13.97 -4.67 1.00
N GLU A 60 15.29 -4.48 1.03
CA GLU A 60 15.96 -3.45 1.82
C GLU A 60 15.58 -2.03 1.41
N ALA A 61 15.41 -1.77 0.11
CA ALA A 61 15.00 -0.46 -0.40
C ALA A 61 13.53 -0.16 -0.05
N SER A 62 12.65 -1.16 -0.21
CA SER A 62 11.25 -1.02 0.19
C SER A 62 11.09 -0.78 1.70
N GLN A 63 11.88 -1.48 2.53
CA GLN A 63 11.88 -1.30 3.98
C GLN A 63 12.39 0.09 4.37
N ALA A 64 13.48 0.54 3.74
CA ALA A 64 14.04 1.87 3.98
C ALA A 64 13.05 2.98 3.63
N LEU A 65 12.30 2.83 2.53
CA LEU A 65 11.25 3.78 2.14
C LEU A 65 10.10 3.83 3.18
N VAL A 66 9.60 2.66 3.61
CA VAL A 66 8.52 2.60 4.61
C VAL A 66 8.95 3.18 5.96
N GLN A 67 10.21 2.97 6.36
CA GLN A 67 10.79 3.59 7.56
C GLN A 67 10.95 5.11 7.40
N TRP A 68 11.41 5.55 6.22
CA TRP A 68 11.56 6.98 5.93
C TRP A 68 10.21 7.71 5.98
N CYS A 69 9.13 7.12 5.48
CA CYS A 69 7.79 7.71 5.56
C CYS A 69 7.34 7.95 7.01
N ALA A 70 7.53 6.97 7.90
CA ALA A 70 7.20 7.13 9.32
C ALA A 70 8.07 8.18 10.01
N ALA A 71 9.38 8.19 9.72
CA ALA A 71 10.33 9.10 10.36
C ALA A 71 10.21 10.55 9.87
N THR A 72 9.73 10.76 8.64
CA THR A 72 9.68 12.10 8.01
C THR A 72 8.48 12.91 8.51
N CYS A 73 7.31 12.29 8.62
CA CYS A 73 6.07 12.97 8.98
C CYS A 73 5.94 13.18 10.49
N LYS A 74 5.68 14.42 10.90
CA LYS A 74 5.61 14.85 12.31
C LYS A 74 4.19 14.88 12.88
N ASP A 75 3.18 14.90 12.01
CA ASP A 75 1.77 14.76 12.38
C ASP A 75 1.26 13.38 11.93
N ALA A 76 -0.04 13.12 12.06
CA ALA A 76 -0.67 11.86 11.71
C ALA A 76 -0.25 11.39 10.31
N VAL A 77 0.26 10.16 10.22
CA VAL A 77 0.68 9.58 8.95
C VAL A 77 0.05 8.21 8.75
N GLY A 78 -0.49 8.01 7.55
CA GLY A 78 -0.98 6.74 7.06
C GLY A 78 -0.16 6.27 5.85
N PHE A 79 -0.07 4.97 5.66
CA PHE A 79 0.48 4.37 4.45
C PHE A 79 -0.42 3.20 4.07
N VAL A 80 -0.85 3.16 2.80
CA VAL A 80 -1.58 2.01 2.24
C VAL A 80 -0.76 1.44 1.10
N LEU A 81 -0.67 0.12 1.07
CA LEU A 81 -0.15 -0.61 -0.07
C LEU A 81 -1.14 -1.66 -0.56
N TYR A 82 -1.05 -1.95 -1.85
CA TYR A 82 -1.71 -3.08 -2.50
C TYR A 82 -0.66 -3.82 -3.33
N GLU A 83 -0.37 -5.08 -3.02
CA GLU A 83 0.60 -5.87 -3.79
C GLU A 83 0.45 -7.38 -3.55
N GLN A 84 1.27 -8.17 -4.26
CA GLN A 84 1.28 -9.62 -4.22
C GLN A 84 1.83 -10.19 -2.91
N ILE A 85 1.34 -11.37 -2.53
CA ILE A 85 1.81 -12.23 -1.44
C ILE A 85 1.78 -13.70 -1.87
N ARG A 86 2.22 -14.61 -0.99
CA ARG A 86 2.23 -16.07 -1.13
C ARG A 86 3.04 -16.56 -2.34
N PRO A 87 4.33 -16.20 -2.48
CA PRO A 87 5.15 -16.60 -3.62
C PRO A 87 5.42 -18.12 -3.71
N ASP A 88 5.27 -18.84 -2.59
CA ASP A 88 5.83 -20.19 -2.45
C ASP A 88 4.85 -21.34 -2.69
N ASP A 89 3.55 -21.06 -2.86
CA ASP A 89 2.58 -22.11 -3.20
C ASP A 89 2.55 -22.39 -4.72
N ALA A 90 1.69 -23.31 -5.16
CA ALA A 90 1.63 -23.69 -6.58
C ALA A 90 1.20 -22.52 -7.48
N PHE A 91 0.23 -21.71 -7.04
CA PHE A 91 -0.25 -20.57 -7.80
C PHE A 91 0.78 -19.44 -7.76
N GLY A 92 1.33 -19.12 -6.58
CA GLY A 92 2.37 -18.11 -6.41
C GLY A 92 3.60 -18.37 -7.28
N ARG A 93 4.10 -19.62 -7.30
CA ARG A 93 5.22 -20.00 -8.17
C ARG A 93 4.87 -19.85 -9.65
N GLN A 94 3.66 -20.24 -10.07
CA GLN A 94 3.24 -20.07 -11.45
C GLN A 94 3.09 -18.59 -11.83
N MET A 95 2.59 -17.76 -10.92
CA MET A 95 2.52 -16.30 -11.09
C MET A 95 3.92 -15.72 -11.32
N LEU A 96 4.92 -16.12 -10.51
CA LEU A 96 6.30 -15.67 -10.67
C LEU A 96 6.89 -16.09 -12.01
N ILE A 97 6.74 -17.36 -12.41
CA ILE A 97 7.18 -17.85 -13.72
C ILE A 97 6.54 -17.05 -14.87
N ASN A 98 5.24 -16.74 -14.75
CA ASN A 98 4.52 -15.98 -15.77
C ASN A 98 5.03 -14.53 -15.87
N LEU A 99 5.34 -13.88 -14.75
CA LEU A 99 5.90 -12.52 -14.73
C LEU A 99 7.33 -12.52 -15.28
N GLU A 100 8.17 -13.47 -14.86
CA GLU A 100 9.53 -13.62 -15.37
C GLU A 100 9.57 -13.89 -16.87
N SER A 101 8.60 -14.66 -17.41
CA SER A 101 8.49 -14.89 -18.85
C SER A 101 8.21 -13.63 -19.69
N ARG A 102 7.84 -12.53 -19.02
CA ARG A 102 7.59 -11.20 -19.60
C ARG A 102 8.64 -10.17 -19.19
N ASP A 103 9.78 -10.63 -18.69
CA ASP A 103 10.87 -9.79 -18.16
C ASP A 103 10.46 -8.90 -16.97
N ILE A 104 9.42 -9.32 -16.22
CA ILE A 104 8.96 -8.61 -15.01
C ILE A 104 9.51 -9.34 -13.78
N SER A 105 10.42 -8.67 -13.08
CA SER A 105 10.97 -9.16 -11.79
C SER A 105 10.27 -8.46 -10.63
N ILE A 106 9.88 -9.23 -9.60
CA ILE A 106 9.28 -8.72 -8.36
C ILE A 106 10.09 -9.13 -7.12
N PRO A 107 11.33 -8.62 -6.97
CA PRO A 107 12.26 -9.07 -5.94
C PRO A 107 11.77 -8.85 -4.50
N GLY A 108 10.87 -7.89 -4.28
CA GLY A 108 10.33 -7.56 -2.96
C GLY A 108 9.41 -8.64 -2.38
N ILE A 109 8.83 -9.52 -3.21
CA ILE A 109 7.82 -10.50 -2.76
C ILE A 109 8.36 -11.48 -1.72
N HIS A 110 9.65 -11.85 -1.80
CA HIS A 110 10.28 -12.75 -0.84
C HIS A 110 10.61 -12.08 0.50
N GLY A 111 10.71 -10.74 0.52
CA GLY A 111 10.87 -9.96 1.74
C GLY A 111 9.57 -9.83 2.55
N THR A 112 8.41 -9.92 1.88
CA THR A 112 7.09 -9.89 2.52
C THR A 112 6.13 -10.92 1.92
N PRO A 113 6.38 -12.21 2.15
CA PRO A 113 5.65 -13.27 1.47
C PRO A 113 4.23 -13.50 2.00
N SER A 114 3.83 -12.84 3.09
CA SER A 114 2.55 -13.10 3.78
C SER A 114 1.92 -11.84 4.34
N LEU A 115 0.64 -11.92 4.73
CA LEU A 115 -0.05 -10.85 5.45
C LEU A 115 0.69 -10.45 6.73
N ASP A 116 1.17 -11.44 7.50
CA ASP A 116 1.96 -11.19 8.71
C ASP A 116 3.26 -10.45 8.39
N ALA A 117 3.93 -10.83 7.30
CA ALA A 117 5.15 -10.16 6.87
C ALA A 117 4.87 -8.71 6.42
N GLN A 118 3.74 -8.44 5.76
CA GLN A 118 3.31 -7.09 5.41
C GLN A 118 3.00 -6.25 6.66
N ARG A 119 2.32 -6.80 7.67
CA ARG A 119 2.13 -6.11 8.95
C ARG A 119 3.47 -5.81 9.63
N ASN A 120 4.36 -6.80 9.67
CA ASN A 120 5.67 -6.69 10.30
C ASN A 120 6.58 -5.68 9.59
N ARG A 121 6.47 -5.52 8.26
CA ARG A 121 7.17 -4.48 7.49
C ARG A 121 6.92 -3.10 8.12
N PHE A 122 5.65 -2.76 8.35
CA PHE A 122 5.28 -1.49 9.00
C PHE A 122 5.72 -1.43 10.46
N LEU A 123 5.39 -2.44 11.27
CA LEU A 123 5.71 -2.39 12.72
C LEU A 123 7.22 -2.28 12.98
N SER A 124 8.04 -3.02 12.23
CA SER A 124 9.50 -2.95 12.33
C SER A 124 10.09 -1.64 11.78
N ALA A 125 9.35 -0.93 10.92
CA ALA A 125 9.72 0.38 10.38
C ALA A 125 9.30 1.56 11.27
N GLY A 126 8.81 1.30 12.50
CA GLY A 126 8.45 2.34 13.48
C GLY A 126 6.99 2.77 13.44
N TRP A 127 6.13 2.11 12.66
CA TRP A 127 4.70 2.41 12.63
C TRP A 127 4.00 1.86 13.88
N SER A 128 3.07 2.62 14.45
CA SER A 128 2.40 2.28 15.73
C SER A 128 1.28 1.25 15.58
N ARG A 129 0.63 1.22 14.42
CA ARG A 129 -0.45 0.29 14.10
C ARG A 129 -0.27 -0.19 12.66
N ALA A 130 -0.48 -1.47 12.43
CA ALA A 130 -0.49 -2.02 11.08
C ALA A 130 -1.46 -3.19 10.97
N ASP A 131 -2.09 -3.33 9.82
CA ASP A 131 -2.89 -4.50 9.48
C ASP A 131 -2.80 -4.82 7.98
N ALA A 132 -3.15 -6.05 7.61
CA ALA A 132 -3.13 -6.56 6.25
C ALA A 132 -4.24 -7.59 6.04
N MET A 133 -4.90 -7.53 4.88
CA MET A 133 -5.96 -8.44 4.48
C MET A 133 -5.85 -8.77 2.99
N ASP A 134 -6.03 -10.04 2.64
CA ASP A 134 -6.07 -10.47 1.24
C ASP A 134 -7.35 -9.99 0.53
N MET A 135 -7.30 -9.88 -0.79
CA MET A 135 -8.42 -9.33 -1.57
C MET A 135 -9.67 -10.21 -1.51
N PHE A 136 -9.52 -11.52 -1.32
CA PHE A 136 -10.65 -12.44 -1.19
C PHE A 136 -11.41 -12.17 0.11
N SER A 137 -10.69 -12.01 1.22
CA SER A 137 -11.24 -11.60 2.52
C SER A 137 -11.86 -10.21 2.46
N ILE A 138 -11.23 -9.23 1.79
CA ILE A 138 -11.80 -7.90 1.59
C ILE A 138 -13.12 -7.99 0.84
N HIS A 139 -13.16 -8.71 -0.29
CA HIS A 139 -14.36 -8.89 -1.10
C HIS A 139 -15.51 -9.48 -0.28
N ASN A 140 -15.23 -10.60 0.43
CA ASN A 140 -16.28 -11.38 1.09
C ASN A 140 -16.72 -10.80 2.44
N ARG A 141 -15.88 -9.98 3.08
CA ARG A 141 -16.12 -9.52 4.46
C ARG A 141 -16.31 -8.02 4.59
N CYS A 142 -15.76 -7.22 3.67
CA CYS A 142 -15.73 -5.76 3.84
C CYS A 142 -16.65 -5.01 2.85
N LEU A 143 -16.80 -5.51 1.62
CA LEU A 143 -17.58 -4.82 0.58
C LEU A 143 -19.08 -4.92 0.82
N ASP A 144 -19.82 -3.82 0.56
CA ASP A 144 -21.28 -3.80 0.63
C ASP A 144 -21.87 -4.93 -0.24
N PRO A 145 -22.71 -5.83 0.30
CA PRO A 145 -23.28 -6.93 -0.47
C PRO A 145 -24.10 -6.44 -1.66
N THR A 146 -24.62 -5.22 -1.61
CA THR A 146 -25.32 -4.55 -2.71
C THR A 146 -24.37 -4.22 -3.85
N GLU A 147 -23.17 -3.72 -3.54
CA GLU A 147 -22.14 -3.45 -4.55
C GLU A 147 -21.58 -4.74 -5.13
N VAL A 148 -21.36 -5.77 -4.31
CA VAL A 148 -20.94 -7.10 -4.79
C VAL A 148 -21.97 -7.67 -5.78
N ARG A 149 -23.26 -7.64 -5.44
CA ARG A 149 -24.33 -8.08 -6.37
C ARG A 149 -24.37 -7.24 -7.64
N ARG A 150 -24.19 -5.92 -7.52
CA ARG A 150 -24.19 -5.01 -8.66
C ARG A 150 -23.03 -5.32 -9.61
N SER A 151 -21.81 -5.54 -9.08
CA SER A 151 -20.65 -5.90 -9.90
C SER A 151 -20.77 -7.28 -10.53
N SER A 152 -21.24 -8.28 -9.78
CA SER A 152 -21.45 -9.64 -10.30
C SER A 152 -22.54 -9.72 -11.37
N GLY A 153 -23.41 -8.70 -11.50
CA GLY A 153 -24.41 -8.62 -12.55
C GLY A 153 -23.92 -8.01 -13.87
N LEU A 154 -22.68 -7.52 -13.94
CA LEU A 154 -22.14 -6.87 -15.15
C LEU A 154 -21.73 -7.88 -16.22
N GLU A 155 -21.18 -9.02 -15.80
CA GLU A 155 -20.67 -10.08 -16.68
C GLU A 155 -20.93 -11.44 -16.04
N ILE A 156 -21.27 -12.44 -16.86
CA ILE A 156 -21.40 -13.81 -16.39
C ILE A 156 -19.99 -14.33 -16.09
N PHE A 157 -19.78 -14.84 -14.88
CA PHE A 157 -18.50 -15.32 -14.40
C PHE A 157 -18.66 -16.70 -13.77
N ASP A 158 -17.88 -17.69 -14.21
CA ASP A 158 -17.93 -19.08 -13.75
C ASP A 158 -16.60 -19.63 -13.19
N GLU A 159 -15.49 -18.88 -13.31
CA GLU A 159 -14.14 -19.25 -12.84
C GLU A 159 -13.87 -18.82 -11.38
N PHE A 160 -14.77 -19.19 -10.45
CA PHE A 160 -14.69 -18.73 -9.05
C PHE A 160 -13.46 -19.24 -8.31
N GLU A 161 -13.01 -20.46 -8.60
CA GLU A 161 -11.83 -21.07 -8.00
C GLU A 161 -10.55 -20.33 -8.41
N GLU A 162 -10.37 -20.06 -9.71
CA GLU A 162 -9.24 -19.28 -10.23
C GLU A 162 -9.25 -17.85 -9.71
N TRP A 163 -10.44 -17.24 -9.63
CA TRP A 163 -10.60 -15.92 -9.04
C TRP A 163 -10.19 -15.91 -7.57
N GLN A 164 -10.66 -16.88 -6.77
CA GLN A 164 -10.26 -16.98 -5.37
C GLN A 164 -8.73 -17.12 -5.24
N LEU A 165 -8.10 -17.96 -6.07
CA LEU A 165 -6.64 -18.08 -6.09
C LEU A 165 -5.98 -16.73 -6.35
N ILE A 166 -6.38 -16.00 -7.39
CA ILE A 166 -5.85 -14.64 -7.67
C ILE A 166 -6.04 -13.74 -6.46
N GLN A 167 -7.25 -13.68 -5.88
CA GLN A 167 -7.58 -12.74 -4.83
C GLN A 167 -6.90 -13.05 -3.48
N GLU A 168 -6.56 -14.31 -3.20
CA GLU A 168 -5.77 -14.68 -2.02
C GLU A 168 -4.27 -14.33 -2.16
N HIS A 169 -3.80 -14.11 -3.38
CA HIS A 169 -2.40 -13.79 -3.70
C HIS A 169 -2.11 -12.30 -3.82
N TYR A 170 -3.10 -11.45 -3.55
CA TYR A 170 -2.93 -10.01 -3.41
C TYR A 170 -3.49 -9.57 -2.07
N CYS A 171 -2.87 -8.55 -1.48
CA CYS A 171 -3.36 -7.98 -0.23
C CYS A 171 -3.36 -6.46 -0.27
N VAL A 172 -4.24 -5.88 0.53
CA VAL A 172 -4.09 -4.51 1.02
C VAL A 172 -3.45 -4.59 2.40
N ALA A 173 -2.44 -3.76 2.64
CA ALA A 173 -1.90 -3.54 3.98
C ALA A 173 -1.80 -2.06 4.27
N TYR A 174 -1.86 -1.70 5.55
CA TYR A 174 -1.68 -0.32 5.96
C TYR A 174 -0.88 -0.20 7.25
N GLY A 175 -0.22 0.95 7.39
CA GLY A 175 0.40 1.44 8.61
C GLY A 175 -0.20 2.77 9.04
N VAL A 176 -0.31 3.01 10.34
CA VAL A 176 -0.65 4.32 10.93
C VAL A 176 0.34 4.66 12.04
N HIS A 177 0.80 5.91 12.05
CA HIS A 177 1.73 6.44 13.04
C HIS A 177 1.41 7.93 13.36
N ASN A 178 1.89 8.42 14.51
CA ASN A 178 1.71 9.81 14.97
C ASN A 178 0.26 10.33 14.99
N ASP A 179 -0.74 9.44 15.11
CA ASP A 179 -2.17 9.79 15.03
C ASP A 179 -2.77 10.27 16.37
N GLU A 180 -2.07 11.15 17.09
CA GLU A 180 -2.51 11.63 18.41
C GLU A 180 -3.86 12.36 18.35
N LYS A 181 -4.15 13.00 17.22
CA LYS A 181 -5.41 13.73 16.96
C LYS A 181 -6.54 12.82 16.47
N GLY A 182 -6.27 11.53 16.22
CA GLY A 182 -7.25 10.57 15.75
C GLY A 182 -7.79 10.84 14.35
N ILE A 183 -6.98 11.40 13.45
CA ILE A 183 -7.31 11.60 12.03
C ILE A 183 -7.54 10.24 11.34
N PHE A 184 -6.71 9.25 11.68
CA PHE A 184 -6.81 7.89 11.18
C PHE A 184 -7.48 6.94 12.18
N LYS A 185 -8.23 7.44 13.17
CA LYS A 185 -8.85 6.60 14.21
C LYS A 185 -9.73 5.48 13.64
N ASP A 186 -10.47 5.78 12.57
CA ASP A 186 -11.39 4.88 11.88
C ASP A 186 -10.75 4.19 10.67
N PHE A 187 -9.44 4.36 10.48
CA PHE A 187 -8.67 3.77 9.38
C PHE A 187 -8.36 2.29 9.69
N GLN A 188 -9.32 1.43 9.33
CA GLN A 188 -9.28 0.00 9.56
C GLN A 188 -10.17 -0.76 8.57
N PHE A 189 -9.91 -2.06 8.39
CA PHE A 189 -10.81 -2.95 7.67
C PHE A 189 -12.16 -3.05 8.42
N LYS A 190 -13.26 -2.70 7.73
CA LYS A 190 -14.61 -2.78 8.30
C LYS A 190 -15.26 -4.09 7.90
N VAL A 191 -15.11 -5.10 8.75
CA VAL A 191 -15.75 -6.40 8.55
C VAL A 191 -17.25 -6.32 8.87
N GLN A 192 -18.08 -6.69 7.91
CA GLN A 192 -19.52 -6.78 8.07
C GLN A 192 -19.89 -7.97 8.96
N GLY A 193 -20.82 -7.74 9.89
CA GLY A 193 -21.31 -8.79 10.80
C GLY A 193 -20.42 -9.11 12.00
N GLY A 194 -19.37 -8.32 12.26
CA GLY A 194 -18.58 -8.43 13.49
C GLY A 194 -19.34 -7.88 14.70
N ALA A 195 -19.98 -8.75 15.47
CA ALA A 195 -20.36 -8.44 16.84
C ALA A 195 -19.10 -8.02 17.61
N ALA A 196 -19.18 -6.90 18.34
CA ALA A 196 -18.25 -6.62 19.42
C ALA A 196 -18.34 -7.78 20.42
N GLY A 197 -17.37 -8.69 20.40
CA GLY A 197 -17.19 -9.71 21.42
C GLY A 197 -16.76 -9.06 22.72
N GLY A 198 -17.72 -8.50 23.47
CA GLY A 198 -17.53 -8.13 24.86
C GLY A 198 -17.27 -9.39 25.68
N GLY A 199 -16.15 -9.38 26.41
CA GLY A 199 -15.70 -10.47 27.25
C GLY A 199 -16.73 -10.89 28.30
N GLY A 200 -16.77 -12.20 28.54
CA GLY A 200 -17.14 -12.77 29.84
C GLY A 200 -15.92 -12.91 30.73
#